data_AF-A0A523DHJ6-F1
#
_entry.id   AF-A0A523DHJ6-F1
#
_cell.length_a   1.000
_cell.length_b   1.000
_cell.length_c   1.000
_cell.angle_alpha   90.00
_cell.angle_beta   90.00
_cell.angle_gamma   90.00
#
_symmetry.space_group_name_H-M   'P 1'
#
loop_
_entity.id
_entity.type
_entity.pdbx_description
1 polymer ?
#
loop_
_entity_poly.entity_id
_entity_poly.type
_entity_poly.pdbx_seq_one_letter_code
_entity_poly.pdbx_strand_id
1 'polypeptide(L)'
;EPIQNLTWNYLNPREPLLTELAKEINGYDHATGQLLSSFGQLQADGGTSSGNWLYTGSYTEAGNMMARRGTADPTGLGMHHEWAFSWPANRRVLYNRASADAEGRPWDPTRAGIAWTGREWIGDVPDYGRTTPPDAAGAFIMTEEGVARLFSSQMADGPFSEHYEPVESPTVNALHESVPVNPVINWYDGVRETLASEGDDFPHACTIYRVVEHEHFVTQNVPLLVEAMPDFFIEIPEGLAAEKGIENGGRARVWSKRGEVEGVAIVTKRIKPLLVNGRTVWTVGIPVHWGFAGGTSNTHASMANLLTPFIGDANTRCPEFKAFLVNIARAEPRAT
;
A
#
# COMPACT_ATOMS: atom_id res chain seq x y z
N GLU A 1 26.42 -13.59 -8.21
CA GLU A 1 27.25 -13.60 -9.44
C GLU A 1 26.88 -12.40 -10.30
N PRO A 2 27.81 -11.77 -11.04
CA PRO A 2 27.44 -10.70 -11.97
C PRO A 2 26.58 -11.23 -13.11
N ILE A 3 25.74 -10.37 -13.68
CA ILE A 3 24.95 -10.69 -14.88
C ILE A 3 25.92 -10.85 -16.05
N GLN A 4 26.13 -12.08 -16.52
CA GLN A 4 27.09 -12.39 -17.59
C GLN A 4 26.50 -12.24 -19.00
N ASN A 5 25.17 -12.37 -19.15
CA ASN A 5 24.48 -12.33 -20.43
C ASN A 5 23.24 -11.42 -20.32
N LEU A 6 23.39 -10.14 -20.65
CA LEU A 6 22.29 -9.18 -20.72
C LEU A 6 21.90 -8.94 -22.18
N THR A 7 20.63 -9.07 -22.51
CA THR A 7 20.08 -8.60 -23.78
C THR A 7 19.72 -7.12 -23.66
N TRP A 8 20.27 -6.28 -24.55
CA TRP A 8 20.03 -4.84 -24.58
C TRP A 8 19.83 -4.36 -26.02
N ASN A 9 18.92 -5.03 -26.72
CA ASN A 9 18.75 -4.95 -28.17
C ASN A 9 17.74 -3.87 -28.58
N TYR A 10 17.95 -2.65 -28.10
CA TYR A 10 17.16 -1.49 -28.50
C TYR A 10 17.80 -0.81 -29.72
N LEU A 11 16.98 -0.17 -30.56
CA LEU A 11 17.45 0.54 -31.76
C LEU A 11 18.53 1.57 -31.41
N ASN A 12 18.33 2.32 -30.31
CA ASN A 12 19.36 3.13 -29.67
C ASN A 12 19.61 2.61 -28.25
N PRO A 13 20.69 1.83 -28.02
CA PRO A 13 21.04 1.29 -26.70
C PRO A 13 21.21 2.36 -25.60
N ARG A 14 21.52 3.61 -25.95
CA ARG A 14 21.71 4.69 -24.97
C ARG A 14 20.39 5.38 -24.60
N GLU A 15 19.36 5.20 -25.41
CA GLU A 15 18.06 5.83 -25.23
C GLU A 15 16.96 4.89 -25.74
N PRO A 16 16.71 3.77 -25.03
CA PRO A 16 15.63 2.85 -25.38
C PRO A 16 14.28 3.56 -25.42
N LEU A 17 13.46 3.29 -26.45
CA LEU A 17 12.13 3.89 -26.53
C LEU A 17 11.15 3.16 -25.59
N LEU A 18 10.23 3.93 -25.00
CA LEU A 18 9.16 3.37 -24.17
C LEU A 18 8.30 2.34 -24.92
N THR A 19 8.16 2.49 -26.24
CA THR A 19 7.42 1.55 -27.09
C THR A 19 8.16 0.23 -27.29
N GLU A 20 9.50 0.24 -27.38
CA GLU A 20 10.31 -0.97 -27.44
C GLU A 20 10.19 -1.74 -26.13
N LEU A 21 10.37 -1.03 -25.00
CA LEU A 21 10.22 -1.57 -23.65
C LEU A 21 8.83 -2.15 -23.40
N ALA A 22 7.76 -1.42 -23.75
CA ALA A 22 6.39 -1.88 -23.55
C ALA A 22 6.08 -3.16 -24.32
N LYS A 23 6.60 -3.27 -25.55
CA LYS A 23 6.42 -4.47 -26.36
C LYS A 23 7.24 -5.66 -25.86
N GLU A 24 8.46 -5.42 -25.37
CA GLU A 24 9.27 -6.45 -24.69
C GLU A 24 8.59 -6.97 -23.42
N ILE A 25 8.04 -6.06 -22.60
CA ILE A 25 7.23 -6.40 -21.43
C ILE A 25 6.02 -7.24 -21.83
N ASN A 26 5.31 -6.89 -22.91
CA ASN A 26 4.20 -7.67 -23.45
C ASN A 26 4.64 -9.08 -23.86
N GLY A 27 5.65 -9.17 -24.73
CA GLY A 27 6.22 -10.42 -25.22
C GLY A 27 5.95 -10.71 -26.69
N TYR A 28 6.75 -11.64 -27.23
CA TYR A 28 6.79 -12.02 -28.64
C TYR A 28 6.92 -13.54 -28.82
N ASP A 29 6.47 -14.01 -29.97
CA ASP A 29 6.80 -15.33 -30.51
C ASP A 29 8.11 -15.24 -31.32
N HIS A 30 9.10 -16.09 -31.02
CA HIS A 30 10.42 -16.01 -31.65
C HIS A 30 10.48 -16.57 -33.07
N ALA A 31 9.55 -17.43 -33.46
CA ALA A 31 9.51 -17.98 -34.81
C ALA A 31 8.94 -16.97 -35.81
N THR A 32 7.95 -16.19 -35.38
CA THR A 32 7.21 -15.24 -36.22
C THR A 32 7.63 -13.78 -36.01
N GLY A 33 8.21 -13.46 -34.85
CA GLY A 33 8.49 -12.09 -34.42
C GLY A 33 7.25 -11.28 -34.03
N GLN A 34 6.07 -11.90 -33.98
CA GLN A 34 4.81 -11.23 -33.66
C GLN A 34 4.62 -11.03 -32.16
N LEU A 35 3.94 -9.96 -31.79
CA LEU A 35 3.51 -9.69 -30.42
C LEU A 35 2.46 -10.70 -29.96
N LEU A 36 2.63 -11.19 -28.75
CA LEU A 36 1.66 -12.06 -28.11
C LEU A 36 0.41 -11.26 -27.70
N SER A 37 -0.76 -11.88 -27.86
CA SER A 37 -2.07 -11.31 -27.52
C SER A 37 -2.59 -11.76 -26.15
N SER A 38 -2.04 -12.84 -25.60
CA SER A 38 -2.39 -13.38 -24.28
C SER A 38 -1.24 -14.19 -23.71
N PHE A 39 -1.09 -14.18 -22.38
CA PHE A 39 -0.13 -15.03 -21.69
C PHE A 39 -0.38 -16.53 -21.90
N GLY A 40 -1.59 -16.93 -22.31
CA GLY A 40 -1.88 -18.33 -22.68
C GLY A 40 -1.10 -18.81 -23.92
N GLN A 41 -0.44 -17.92 -24.65
CA GLN A 41 0.42 -18.25 -25.78
C GLN A 41 1.88 -18.46 -25.38
N LEU A 42 2.27 -18.13 -24.14
CA LEU A 42 3.64 -18.30 -23.67
C LEU A 42 4.00 -19.80 -23.59
N GLN A 43 5.22 -20.11 -24.03
CA GLN A 43 5.78 -21.46 -24.07
C GLN A 43 6.99 -21.58 -23.14
N ALA A 44 7.15 -22.75 -22.53
CA ALA A 44 8.23 -23.04 -21.59
C ALA A 44 9.52 -23.57 -22.28
N ASP A 45 9.50 -23.76 -23.60
CA ASP A 45 10.59 -24.32 -24.40
C ASP A 45 11.53 -23.25 -25.00
N GLY A 46 11.28 -21.98 -24.69
CA GLY A 46 12.01 -20.84 -25.23
C GLY A 46 11.51 -20.37 -26.61
N GLY A 47 10.37 -20.87 -27.10
CA GLY A 47 9.73 -20.39 -28.34
C GLY A 47 9.11 -19.00 -28.24
N THR A 48 8.90 -18.50 -27.02
CA THR A 48 8.35 -17.17 -26.74
C THR A 48 9.11 -16.45 -25.65
N SER A 49 9.06 -15.11 -25.63
CA SER A 49 9.54 -14.29 -24.52
C SER A 49 8.47 -13.32 -24.03
N SER A 50 8.59 -12.88 -22.78
CA SER A 50 7.84 -11.76 -22.20
C SER A 50 8.60 -11.23 -20.98
N GLY A 51 8.82 -9.91 -20.94
CA GLY A 51 9.45 -9.26 -19.78
C GLY A 51 8.56 -9.30 -18.53
N ASN A 52 7.24 -9.35 -18.70
CA ASN A 52 6.29 -9.60 -17.62
C ASN A 52 5.03 -10.30 -18.16
N TRP A 53 4.87 -11.58 -17.85
CA TRP A 53 3.77 -12.41 -18.35
C TRP A 53 2.38 -11.86 -18.01
N LEU A 54 2.21 -11.14 -16.88
CA LEU A 54 0.94 -10.53 -16.51
C LEU A 54 0.48 -9.46 -17.51
N TYR A 55 1.44 -8.87 -18.24
CA TYR A 55 1.24 -7.77 -19.16
C TYR A 55 1.12 -8.25 -20.61
N THR A 56 1.24 -9.55 -20.88
CA THR A 56 0.96 -10.08 -22.22
C THR A 56 -0.50 -9.85 -22.60
N GLY A 57 -0.72 -9.12 -23.69
CA GLY A 57 -2.01 -8.58 -24.11
C GLY A 57 -2.12 -7.05 -23.96
N SER A 58 -1.18 -6.40 -23.27
CA SER A 58 -1.16 -4.93 -23.11
C SER A 58 -0.72 -4.19 -24.38
N TYR A 59 0.09 -4.83 -25.23
CA TYR A 59 0.51 -4.33 -26.53
C TYR A 59 0.57 -5.48 -27.53
N THR A 60 -0.44 -5.57 -28.39
CA THR A 60 -0.57 -6.68 -29.36
C THR A 60 -0.34 -6.19 -30.79
N GLU A 61 -0.47 -7.08 -31.77
CA GLU A 61 -0.53 -6.68 -33.19
C GLU A 61 -1.69 -5.73 -33.51
N ALA A 62 -2.78 -5.76 -32.73
CA ALA A 62 -3.86 -4.78 -32.84
C ALA A 62 -3.49 -3.39 -32.25
N GLY A 63 -2.31 -3.26 -31.65
CA GLY A 63 -1.77 -2.00 -31.14
C GLY A 63 -1.65 -1.96 -29.62
N ASN A 64 -1.42 -0.74 -29.12
CA ASN A 64 -1.23 -0.46 -27.70
C ASN A 64 -2.57 -0.38 -26.96
N MET A 65 -2.93 -1.43 -26.23
CA MET A 65 -4.19 -1.50 -25.49
C MET A 65 -4.23 -0.52 -24.31
N MET A 66 -3.07 -0.19 -23.73
CA MET A 66 -2.95 0.77 -22.62
C MET A 66 -3.29 2.21 -23.05
N ALA A 67 -3.20 2.51 -24.35
CA ALA A 67 -3.48 3.84 -24.91
C ALA A 67 -4.96 4.04 -25.28
N ARG A 68 -5.82 3.01 -25.16
CA ARG A 68 -7.23 3.13 -25.51
C ARG A 68 -7.96 4.11 -24.58
N ARG A 69 -8.96 4.82 -25.11
CA ARG A 69 -9.73 5.85 -24.41
C ARG A 69 -11.25 5.67 -24.56
N GLY A 70 -11.69 4.45 -24.88
CA GLY A 70 -13.11 4.16 -25.05
C GLY A 70 -13.82 4.15 -23.70
N THR A 71 -14.89 4.92 -23.59
CA THR A 71 -15.66 5.08 -22.33
C THR A 71 -16.92 4.21 -22.30
N ALA A 72 -17.15 3.37 -23.29
CA ALA A 72 -18.32 2.49 -23.33
C ALA A 72 -18.35 1.58 -22.09
N ASP A 73 -19.51 1.50 -21.45
CA ASP A 73 -19.77 0.60 -20.33
C ASP A 73 -21.08 -0.16 -20.57
N PRO A 74 -21.04 -1.22 -21.41
CA PRO A 74 -22.23 -2.02 -21.68
C PRO A 74 -22.75 -2.77 -20.44
N THR A 75 -21.92 -2.89 -19.39
CA THR A 75 -22.32 -3.55 -18.13
C THR A 75 -23.15 -2.64 -17.22
N GLY A 76 -22.98 -1.32 -17.33
CA GLY A 76 -23.55 -0.34 -16.40
C GLY A 76 -22.91 -0.35 -15.01
N LEU A 77 -21.81 -1.08 -14.82
CA LEU A 77 -21.12 -1.28 -13.54
C LEU A 77 -19.77 -0.53 -13.45
N GLY A 78 -19.45 0.30 -14.45
CA GLY A 78 -18.23 1.11 -14.49
C GLY A 78 -16.98 0.36 -14.94
N MET A 79 -17.10 -0.74 -15.70
CA MET A 79 -15.96 -1.58 -16.07
C MET A 79 -15.10 -1.02 -17.21
N HIS A 80 -15.70 -0.25 -18.12
CA HIS A 80 -15.03 0.47 -19.22
C HIS A 80 -13.89 -0.32 -19.91
N HIS A 81 -14.16 -1.52 -20.45
CA HIS A 81 -13.14 -2.41 -21.02
C HIS A 81 -12.29 -1.82 -22.15
N GLU A 82 -12.76 -0.76 -22.79
CA GLU A 82 -12.04 -0.02 -23.84
C GLU A 82 -11.23 1.18 -23.31
N TRP A 83 -11.18 1.39 -21.99
CA TRP A 83 -10.34 2.41 -21.36
C TRP A 83 -9.06 1.79 -20.82
N ALA A 84 -7.92 2.12 -21.43
CA ALA A 84 -6.62 1.52 -21.12
C ALA A 84 -6.68 -0.04 -21.10
N PHE A 85 -5.87 -0.65 -20.24
CA PHE A 85 -5.78 -2.09 -20.06
C PHE A 85 -5.50 -2.41 -18.58
N SER A 86 -6.24 -3.35 -18.00
CA SER A 86 -5.95 -3.90 -16.67
C SER A 86 -5.24 -5.25 -16.80
N TRP A 87 -4.17 -5.49 -16.05
CA TRP A 87 -3.69 -6.85 -15.88
C TRP A 87 -4.55 -7.57 -14.81
N PRO A 88 -4.74 -8.89 -14.90
CA PRO A 88 -4.36 -9.76 -16.03
C PRO A 88 -5.44 -9.79 -17.13
N ALA A 89 -5.02 -9.82 -18.40
CA ALA A 89 -5.88 -9.99 -19.58
C ALA A 89 -7.16 -9.11 -19.64
N ASN A 90 -7.07 -7.87 -19.16
CA ASN A 90 -8.15 -6.89 -19.08
C ASN A 90 -9.32 -7.23 -18.14
N ARG A 91 -9.11 -8.15 -17.18
CA ARG A 91 -10.05 -8.40 -16.06
C ARG A 91 -10.10 -7.17 -15.16
N ARG A 92 -11.30 -6.64 -14.92
CA ARG A 92 -11.49 -5.43 -14.11
C ARG A 92 -11.71 -5.77 -12.64
N VAL A 93 -12.35 -6.90 -12.37
CA VAL A 93 -12.57 -7.45 -11.03
C VAL A 93 -11.96 -8.84 -10.94
N LEU A 94 -10.93 -8.99 -10.10
CA LEU A 94 -10.36 -10.31 -9.80
C LEU A 94 -11.37 -11.19 -9.05
N TYR A 95 -11.25 -12.51 -9.23
CA TYR A 95 -12.10 -13.51 -8.59
C TYR A 95 -13.59 -13.36 -8.92
N ASN A 96 -13.92 -12.72 -10.05
CA ASN A 96 -15.30 -12.44 -10.43
C ASN A 96 -16.16 -13.70 -10.65
N ARG A 97 -15.57 -14.90 -10.81
CA ARG A 97 -16.30 -16.18 -10.71
C ARG A 97 -17.06 -16.34 -9.40
N ALA A 98 -16.52 -15.86 -8.29
CA ALA A 98 -17.17 -15.94 -6.98
C ALA A 98 -18.41 -15.01 -6.86
N SER A 99 -18.66 -14.13 -7.86
CA SER A 99 -19.86 -13.30 -7.92
C SER A 99 -21.12 -14.06 -8.37
N ALA A 100 -20.98 -15.34 -8.73
CA ALA A 100 -22.06 -16.21 -9.15
C ALA A 100 -22.05 -17.54 -8.37
N ASP A 101 -23.21 -18.20 -8.30
CA ASP A 101 -23.40 -19.48 -7.63
C ASP A 101 -22.75 -20.66 -8.37
N ALA A 102 -23.02 -21.89 -7.91
CA ALA A 102 -22.48 -23.12 -8.49
C ALA A 102 -22.94 -23.35 -9.94
N GLU A 103 -24.13 -22.85 -10.31
CA GLU A 103 -24.68 -22.93 -11.66
C GLU A 103 -24.27 -21.75 -12.55
N GLY A 104 -23.51 -20.79 -12.00
CA GLY A 104 -23.07 -19.59 -12.71
C GLY A 104 -24.13 -18.49 -12.81
N ARG A 105 -25.16 -18.54 -11.95
CA ARG A 105 -26.14 -17.47 -11.79
C ARG A 105 -25.60 -16.41 -10.82
N PRO A 106 -25.62 -15.12 -11.17
CA PRO A 106 -25.16 -14.06 -10.27
C PRO A 106 -25.89 -14.06 -8.92
N TRP A 107 -25.16 -13.83 -7.82
CA TRP A 107 -25.77 -13.68 -6.49
C TRP A 107 -26.71 -12.47 -6.42
N ASP A 108 -26.33 -11.39 -7.10
CA ASP A 108 -27.17 -10.22 -7.31
C ASP A 108 -27.32 -9.97 -8.82
N PRO A 109 -28.49 -10.29 -9.42
CA PRO A 109 -28.73 -10.07 -10.84
C PRO A 109 -28.66 -8.61 -11.29
N THR A 110 -28.81 -7.63 -10.40
CA THR A 110 -28.72 -6.20 -10.73
C THR A 110 -27.28 -5.70 -10.79
N ARG A 111 -26.33 -6.48 -10.23
CA ARG A 111 -24.89 -6.18 -10.18
C ARG A 111 -24.09 -7.41 -10.64
N ALA A 112 -24.54 -8.01 -11.74
CA ALA A 112 -23.92 -9.20 -12.29
C ALA A 112 -22.52 -8.87 -12.84
N GLY A 113 -21.47 -9.26 -12.11
CA GLY A 113 -20.08 -9.13 -12.57
C GLY A 113 -19.82 -10.00 -13.80
N ILE A 114 -20.09 -11.31 -13.66
CA ILE A 114 -20.19 -12.24 -14.79
C ILE A 114 -21.41 -13.17 -14.63
N ALA A 115 -21.90 -13.71 -15.75
CA ALA A 115 -22.99 -14.69 -15.77
C ALA A 115 -22.72 -15.80 -16.78
N TRP A 116 -23.07 -17.04 -16.43
CA TRP A 116 -22.96 -18.18 -17.33
C TRP A 116 -24.15 -18.26 -18.28
N THR A 117 -23.90 -18.34 -19.58
CA THR A 117 -24.94 -18.41 -20.63
C THR A 117 -25.34 -19.84 -21.00
N GLY A 118 -24.77 -20.86 -20.34
CA GLY A 118 -24.83 -22.26 -20.77
C GLY A 118 -23.67 -22.67 -21.70
N ARG A 119 -22.92 -21.72 -22.25
CA ARG A 119 -21.77 -21.96 -23.15
C ARG A 119 -20.54 -21.11 -22.86
N GLU A 120 -20.74 -19.89 -22.39
CA GLU A 120 -19.67 -18.94 -22.07
C GLU A 120 -20.07 -17.99 -20.94
N TRP A 121 -19.08 -17.41 -20.29
CA TRP A 121 -19.25 -16.32 -19.33
C TRP A 121 -19.33 -14.97 -20.07
N ILE A 122 -20.31 -14.14 -19.69
CA ILE A 122 -20.50 -12.77 -20.19
C ILE A 122 -20.44 -11.77 -19.03
N GLY A 123 -20.20 -10.49 -19.33
CA GLY A 123 -20.03 -9.43 -18.33
C GLY A 123 -18.61 -8.87 -18.39
N ASP A 124 -17.91 -8.84 -17.26
CA ASP A 124 -16.46 -8.64 -17.21
C ASP A 124 -15.70 -9.81 -17.90
N VAL A 125 -14.40 -9.63 -18.16
CA VAL A 125 -13.53 -10.72 -18.58
C VAL A 125 -13.45 -11.75 -17.43
N PRO A 126 -13.79 -13.02 -17.66
CA PRO A 126 -13.90 -14.00 -16.58
C PRO A 126 -12.54 -14.42 -16.03
N ASP A 127 -12.39 -14.35 -14.71
CA ASP A 127 -11.25 -14.88 -13.95
C ASP A 127 -11.40 -16.37 -13.65
N TYR A 128 -11.66 -17.16 -14.69
CA TYR A 128 -12.03 -18.58 -14.62
C TYR A 128 -11.87 -19.35 -15.95
N GLY A 129 -11.71 -18.61 -17.05
CA GLY A 129 -11.73 -19.11 -18.43
C GLY A 129 -13.10 -18.90 -19.07
N ARG A 130 -13.14 -18.34 -20.28
CA ARG A 130 -14.37 -17.85 -20.90
C ARG A 130 -15.41 -18.94 -21.14
N THR A 131 -14.97 -20.16 -21.44
CA THR A 131 -15.84 -21.30 -21.74
C THR A 131 -15.76 -22.39 -20.68
N THR A 132 -15.07 -22.15 -19.57
CA THR A 132 -14.97 -23.10 -18.45
C THR A 132 -16.34 -23.24 -17.78
N PRO A 133 -16.95 -24.44 -17.73
CA PRO A 133 -18.23 -24.63 -17.05
C PRO A 133 -18.15 -24.25 -15.56
N PRO A 134 -19.23 -23.72 -14.95
CA PRO A 134 -19.22 -23.21 -13.58
C PRO A 134 -18.75 -24.18 -12.48
N ASP A 135 -18.87 -25.48 -12.69
CA ASP A 135 -18.53 -26.53 -11.74
C ASP A 135 -17.16 -27.19 -12.01
N ALA A 136 -16.45 -26.76 -13.06
CA ALA A 136 -15.22 -27.43 -13.51
C ALA A 136 -13.98 -27.13 -12.65
N ALA A 137 -13.94 -25.99 -11.95
CA ALA A 137 -12.80 -25.55 -11.14
C ALA A 137 -13.23 -24.67 -9.94
N GLY A 138 -12.30 -24.38 -9.04
CA GLY A 138 -12.53 -23.40 -7.97
C GLY A 138 -12.40 -21.95 -8.46
N ALA A 139 -13.11 -21.02 -7.83
CA ALA A 139 -13.18 -19.62 -8.26
C ALA A 139 -11.87 -18.82 -8.10
N PHE A 140 -10.90 -19.35 -7.35
CA PHE A 140 -9.62 -18.71 -7.06
C PHE A 140 -8.49 -19.40 -7.83
N ILE A 141 -8.38 -19.10 -9.12
CA ILE A 141 -7.55 -19.87 -10.08
C ILE A 141 -6.04 -19.85 -9.80
N MET A 142 -5.56 -18.90 -8.99
CA MET A 142 -4.15 -18.79 -8.60
C MET A 142 -3.83 -19.56 -7.31
N THR A 143 -4.83 -20.18 -6.67
CA THR A 143 -4.64 -21.07 -5.52
C THR A 143 -4.66 -22.51 -5.97
N GLU A 144 -3.83 -23.36 -5.36
CA GLU A 144 -3.72 -24.78 -5.73
C GLU A 144 -5.04 -25.53 -5.53
N GLU A 145 -5.77 -25.16 -4.48
CA GLU A 145 -7.05 -25.73 -4.08
C GLU A 145 -8.27 -25.07 -4.75
N GLY A 146 -8.07 -23.96 -5.47
CA GLY A 146 -9.12 -23.21 -6.16
C GLY A 146 -10.06 -22.41 -5.25
N VAL A 147 -9.74 -22.24 -3.95
CA VAL A 147 -10.60 -21.54 -2.97
C VAL A 147 -9.85 -20.43 -2.23
N ALA A 148 -10.61 -19.46 -1.69
CA ALA A 148 -10.06 -18.52 -0.72
C ALA A 148 -9.75 -19.23 0.60
N ARG A 149 -8.67 -18.79 1.26
CA ARG A 149 -8.19 -19.37 2.51
C ARG A 149 -8.70 -18.59 3.71
N LEU A 150 -9.56 -19.21 4.52
CA LEU A 150 -9.83 -18.77 5.89
C LEU A 150 -8.72 -19.19 6.86
N PHE A 151 -8.07 -20.31 6.56
CA PHE A 151 -6.89 -20.82 7.25
C PHE A 151 -5.72 -20.80 6.25
N SER A 152 -4.62 -20.12 6.55
CA SER A 152 -3.50 -19.95 5.61
C SER A 152 -2.15 -20.32 6.21
N SER A 153 -1.56 -21.43 5.78
CA SER A 153 -0.21 -21.84 6.21
C SER A 153 0.91 -21.00 5.59
N GLN A 154 0.60 -19.92 4.87
CA GLN A 154 1.59 -19.10 4.16
C GLN A 154 2.09 -17.90 4.98
N MET A 155 1.47 -17.60 6.12
CA MET A 155 1.87 -16.46 6.97
C MET A 155 2.90 -16.90 8.01
N ALA A 156 3.88 -16.04 8.27
CA ALA A 156 4.97 -16.30 9.22
C ALA A 156 4.50 -16.43 10.67
N ASP A 157 3.42 -15.73 11.03
CA ASP A 157 2.89 -15.55 12.39
C ASP A 157 1.65 -16.40 12.71
N GLY A 158 1.27 -17.29 11.79
CA GLY A 158 0.27 -18.32 12.04
C GLY A 158 -0.87 -18.31 11.03
N PRO A 159 -1.72 -19.36 11.04
CA PRO A 159 -2.71 -19.57 10.00
C PRO A 159 -4.01 -18.79 10.18
N PHE A 160 -4.18 -18.16 11.35
CA PHE A 160 -5.27 -17.25 11.68
C PHE A 160 -4.67 -15.95 12.19
N SER A 161 -5.40 -14.85 11.99
CA SER A 161 -5.04 -13.57 12.59
C SER A 161 -5.21 -13.63 14.11
N GLU A 162 -4.23 -13.09 14.83
CA GLU A 162 -4.23 -12.97 16.29
C GLU A 162 -3.80 -11.55 16.67
N HIS A 163 -4.33 -11.01 17.78
CA HIS A 163 -3.99 -9.66 18.21
C HIS A 163 -2.65 -9.64 18.96
N TYR A 164 -1.72 -8.85 18.46
CA TYR A 164 -0.49 -8.51 19.16
C TYR A 164 -0.37 -6.99 19.26
N GLU A 165 0.17 -6.50 20.37
CA GLU A 165 0.46 -5.08 20.54
C GLU A 165 1.60 -4.65 19.61
N PRO A 166 1.64 -3.36 19.20
CA PRO A 166 2.83 -2.76 18.59
C PRO A 166 4.05 -2.92 19.49
N VAL A 167 5.27 -2.84 18.93
CA VAL A 167 6.48 -3.08 19.75
C VAL A 167 6.68 -2.04 20.85
N GLU A 168 6.16 -0.84 20.63
CA GLU A 168 5.97 0.19 21.63
C GLU A 168 4.46 0.42 21.81
N SER A 169 3.89 -0.11 22.90
CA SER A 169 2.46 0.02 23.19
C SER A 169 2.22 0.80 24.49
N PRO A 170 1.19 1.68 24.54
CA PRO A 170 0.81 2.39 25.76
C PRO A 170 0.13 1.47 26.79
N THR A 171 -0.02 0.19 26.47
CA THR A 171 -0.72 -0.79 27.30
C THR A 171 -0.11 -2.18 27.18
N VAL A 172 -0.61 -3.11 28.01
CA VAL A 172 -0.30 -4.54 27.91
C VAL A 172 -1.27 -5.23 26.95
N ASN A 173 -0.86 -6.35 26.36
CA ASN A 173 -1.75 -7.18 25.57
C ASN A 173 -2.81 -7.83 26.49
N ALA A 174 -4.06 -7.39 26.38
CA ALA A 174 -5.14 -7.85 27.25
C ALA A 174 -5.61 -9.28 26.97
N LEU A 175 -5.32 -9.84 25.79
CA LEU A 175 -5.72 -11.21 25.43
C LEU A 175 -4.72 -12.23 25.98
N HIS A 176 -3.44 -11.92 25.90
CA HIS A 176 -2.36 -12.80 26.35
C HIS A 176 -1.09 -12.00 26.72
N GLU A 177 -1.05 -11.52 27.96
CA GLU A 177 0.07 -10.72 28.49
C GLU A 177 1.43 -11.43 28.36
N SER A 178 1.47 -12.77 28.38
CA SER A 178 2.71 -13.54 28.22
C SER A 178 3.31 -13.50 26.81
N VAL A 179 2.55 -13.07 25.80
CA VAL A 179 3.00 -12.90 24.41
C VAL A 179 2.50 -11.53 23.92
N PRO A 180 3.14 -10.42 24.36
CA PRO A 180 2.55 -9.10 24.18
C PRO A 180 2.60 -8.62 22.73
N VAL A 181 3.72 -8.87 22.05
CA VAL A 181 4.01 -8.46 20.67
C VAL A 181 4.13 -9.69 19.77
N ASN A 182 4.07 -9.51 18.45
CA ASN A 182 4.12 -10.63 17.51
C ASN A 182 5.41 -11.47 17.73
N PRO A 183 5.29 -12.79 18.00
CA PRO A 183 6.40 -13.61 18.46
C PRO A 183 7.44 -13.92 17.38
N VAL A 184 7.14 -13.65 16.11
CA VAL A 184 8.02 -13.93 14.96
C VAL A 184 8.53 -12.66 14.28
N ILE A 185 8.43 -11.51 14.96
CA ILE A 185 9.11 -10.28 14.55
C ILE A 185 10.61 -10.54 14.38
N ASN A 186 11.18 -10.00 13.32
CA ASN A 186 12.63 -10.02 13.12
C ASN A 186 13.28 -8.84 13.81
N TRP A 187 14.02 -9.15 14.87
CA TRP A 187 14.80 -8.20 15.64
C TRP A 187 16.15 -7.95 14.97
N TYR A 188 16.37 -6.71 14.51
CA TYR A 188 17.70 -6.28 14.06
C TYR A 188 18.62 -6.02 15.26
N ASP A 189 19.92 -6.24 15.07
CA ASP A 189 20.92 -5.93 16.11
C ASP A 189 20.80 -4.48 16.56
N GLY A 190 20.78 -4.25 17.87
CA GLY A 190 20.73 -2.90 18.46
C GLY A 190 19.36 -2.22 18.42
N VAL A 191 18.31 -2.82 17.82
CA VAL A 191 17.01 -2.14 17.69
C VAL A 191 16.29 -2.01 19.03
N ARG A 192 16.41 -3.02 19.92
CA ARG A 192 15.69 -3.05 21.20
C ARG A 192 16.09 -1.90 22.11
N GLU A 193 17.36 -1.52 22.06
CA GLU A 193 17.94 -0.39 22.78
C GLU A 193 17.35 0.96 22.33
N THR A 194 16.81 1.02 21.11
CA THR A 194 16.16 2.20 20.55
C THR A 194 14.65 2.27 20.81
N LEU A 195 14.05 1.26 21.43
CA LEU A 195 12.62 1.22 21.75
C LEU A 195 12.33 1.67 23.19
N ALA A 196 11.25 2.41 23.37
CA ALA A 196 10.66 2.74 24.65
C ALA A 196 10.42 1.45 25.43
N SER A 197 10.89 1.44 26.66
CA SER A 197 10.74 0.32 27.59
C SER A 197 9.81 0.72 28.73
N GLU A 198 9.33 -0.27 29.47
CA GLU A 198 8.54 -0.02 30.67
C GLU A 198 9.31 0.89 31.64
N GLY A 199 8.67 1.99 32.07
CA GLY A 199 9.28 3.02 32.92
C GLY A 199 9.89 4.21 32.16
N ASP A 200 10.06 4.14 30.84
CA ASP A 200 10.42 5.30 30.03
C ASP A 200 9.23 6.29 29.92
N ASP A 201 9.49 7.59 29.87
CA ASP A 201 8.46 8.64 29.79
C ASP A 201 8.03 8.91 28.33
N PHE A 202 7.39 7.92 27.71
CA PHE A 202 6.75 8.01 26.39
C PHE A 202 5.29 7.55 26.44
N PRO A 203 4.39 8.26 27.13
CA PRO A 203 3.05 7.75 27.45
C PRO A 203 2.03 7.86 26.31
N HIS A 204 2.36 8.53 25.21
CA HIS A 204 1.39 8.85 24.15
C HIS A 204 1.64 7.99 22.91
N ALA A 205 0.57 7.45 22.36
CA ALA A 205 0.62 6.80 21.05
C ALA A 205 0.90 7.86 19.97
N CYS A 206 1.63 7.47 18.92
CA CYS A 206 1.91 8.32 17.78
C CYS A 206 1.66 7.57 16.48
N THR A 207 1.20 8.31 15.47
CA THR A 207 0.98 7.76 14.13
C THR A 207 1.41 8.72 13.05
N ILE A 208 2.07 8.19 12.01
CA ILE A 208 2.50 8.96 10.84
C ILE A 208 1.52 8.80 9.67
N TYR A 209 1.05 9.91 9.09
CA TYR A 209 0.08 9.91 7.98
C TYR A 209 0.38 10.94 6.88
N ARG A 210 -0.59 11.13 5.99
CA ARG A 210 -0.54 12.04 4.84
C ARG A 210 -1.68 13.06 4.90
N VAL A 211 -1.43 14.22 4.30
CA VAL A 211 -2.43 15.24 3.94
C VAL A 211 -2.65 15.27 2.43
N VAL A 212 -3.73 15.90 1.97
CA VAL A 212 -4.15 15.91 0.56
C VAL A 212 -3.21 16.73 -0.32
N GLU A 213 -2.66 17.81 0.21
CA GLU A 213 -1.87 18.81 -0.50
C GLU A 213 -0.43 18.33 -0.79
N HIS A 214 -0.01 17.21 -0.19
CA HIS A 214 1.33 16.70 -0.33
C HIS A 214 1.43 15.22 -0.67
N GLU A 215 2.32 14.89 -1.60
CA GLU A 215 2.74 13.54 -1.98
C GLU A 215 4.21 13.35 -1.62
N HIS A 216 4.43 12.74 -0.45
CA HIS A 216 5.74 12.56 0.16
C HIS A 216 6.56 13.86 0.08
N PHE A 217 7.73 13.81 -0.56
CA PHE A 217 8.66 14.93 -0.65
C PHE A 217 8.67 15.58 -2.05
N VAL A 218 7.80 15.14 -2.97
CA VAL A 218 7.80 15.62 -4.36
C VAL A 218 7.11 16.97 -4.46
N THR A 219 5.90 17.07 -3.91
CA THR A 219 5.02 18.25 -3.97
C THR A 219 5.52 19.43 -3.14
N GLN A 220 6.51 19.22 -2.28
CA GLN A 220 7.20 20.31 -1.60
C GLN A 220 7.93 21.25 -2.57
N ASN A 221 8.10 20.83 -3.83
CA ASN A 221 8.68 21.65 -4.91
C ASN A 221 7.60 22.32 -5.77
N VAL A 222 6.32 22.23 -5.39
CA VAL A 222 5.18 22.85 -6.10
C VAL A 222 4.68 24.05 -5.28
N PRO A 223 5.00 25.30 -5.67
CA PRO A 223 4.77 26.47 -4.83
C PRO A 223 3.32 26.66 -4.36
N LEU A 224 2.33 26.38 -5.22
CA LEU A 224 0.91 26.53 -4.87
C LEU A 224 0.44 25.51 -3.82
N LEU A 225 1.04 24.31 -3.80
CA LEU A 225 0.73 23.29 -2.80
C LEU A 225 1.41 23.63 -1.47
N VAL A 226 2.64 24.15 -1.52
CA VAL A 226 3.32 24.68 -0.35
C VAL A 226 2.58 25.89 0.22
N GLU A 227 2.04 26.78 -0.62
CA GLU A 227 1.20 27.90 -0.15
C GLU A 227 -0.06 27.42 0.59
N ALA A 228 -0.69 26.33 0.12
CA ALA A 228 -1.87 25.76 0.76
C ALA A 228 -1.54 25.09 2.12
N MET A 229 -0.37 24.47 2.25
CA MET A 229 0.05 23.79 3.48
C MET A 229 1.57 23.95 3.73
N PRO A 230 2.04 25.11 4.24
CA PRO A 230 3.46 25.45 4.21
C PRO A 230 4.29 24.79 5.30
N ASP A 231 3.76 24.70 6.51
CA ASP A 231 4.52 24.40 7.71
C ASP A 231 4.30 22.97 8.22
N PHE A 232 5.39 22.33 8.66
CA PHE A 232 5.30 21.09 9.41
C PHE A 232 4.49 21.32 10.69
N PHE A 233 3.50 20.45 10.93
CA PHE A 233 2.59 20.56 12.05
C PHE A 233 2.42 19.24 12.80
N ILE A 234 1.91 19.33 14.03
CA ILE A 234 1.61 18.21 14.91
C ILE A 234 0.14 18.34 15.32
N GLU A 235 -0.67 17.32 15.06
CA GLU A 235 -2.04 17.27 15.55
C GLU A 235 -2.09 16.75 16.99
N ILE A 236 -2.71 17.53 17.86
CA ILE A 236 -2.77 17.28 19.29
C ILE A 236 -4.25 17.27 19.73
N PRO A 237 -4.72 16.22 20.41
CA PRO A 237 -6.05 16.22 21.02
C PRO A 237 -6.22 17.38 22.00
N GLU A 238 -7.40 18.00 22.03
CA GLU A 238 -7.70 19.15 22.91
C GLU A 238 -7.37 18.90 24.40
N GLY A 239 -7.70 17.71 24.92
CA GLY A 239 -7.39 17.37 26.33
C GLY A 239 -5.90 17.24 26.60
N LEU A 240 -5.14 16.59 25.73
CA LEU A 240 -3.68 16.51 25.85
C LEU A 240 -3.02 17.89 25.74
N ALA A 241 -3.51 18.74 24.83
CA ALA A 241 -3.03 20.10 24.68
C ALA A 241 -3.24 20.92 25.97
N ALA A 242 -4.40 20.77 26.62
CA ALA A 242 -4.69 21.40 27.90
C ALA A 242 -3.78 20.87 29.03
N GLU A 243 -3.57 19.55 29.11
CA GLU A 243 -2.65 18.92 30.09
C GLU A 243 -1.21 19.43 29.96
N LYS A 244 -0.76 19.70 28.72
CA LYS A 244 0.62 20.10 28.40
C LYS A 244 0.80 21.62 28.25
N GLY A 245 -0.27 22.41 28.34
CA GLY A 245 -0.24 23.86 28.14
C GLY A 245 0.17 24.28 26.72
N ILE A 246 -0.29 23.55 25.70
CA ILE A 246 0.00 23.82 24.29
C ILE A 246 -1.22 24.51 23.65
N GLU A 247 -1.01 25.70 23.12
CA GLU A 247 -2.05 26.46 22.43
C GLU A 247 -2.11 26.12 20.94
N ASN A 248 -3.30 26.24 20.35
CA ASN A 248 -3.47 26.08 18.90
C ASN A 248 -2.68 27.15 18.14
N GLY A 249 -1.92 26.73 17.12
CA GLY A 249 -1.01 27.61 16.37
C GLY A 249 0.32 27.88 17.08
N GLY A 250 0.50 27.43 18.32
CA GLY A 250 1.77 27.49 19.03
C GLY A 250 2.80 26.49 18.46
N ARG A 251 3.97 26.40 19.10
CA ARG A 251 5.00 25.40 18.77
C ARG A 251 4.95 24.23 19.73
N ALA A 252 5.07 23.01 19.20
CA ALA A 252 5.18 21.79 19.99
C ALA A 252 6.42 21.00 19.57
N ARG A 253 7.08 20.39 20.56
CA ARG A 253 8.15 19.40 20.35
C ARG A 253 7.62 18.03 20.73
N VAL A 254 7.79 17.07 19.82
CA VAL A 254 7.48 15.66 20.03
C VAL A 254 8.77 14.88 19.94
N TRP A 255 8.99 13.94 20.86
CA TRP A 255 10.17 13.09 20.83
C TRP A 255 9.82 11.65 21.17
N SER A 256 10.61 10.75 20.63
CA SER A 256 10.66 9.34 20.98
C SER A 256 12.04 9.01 21.55
N LYS A 257 12.31 7.74 21.85
CA LYS A 257 13.65 7.32 22.26
C LYS A 257 14.72 7.49 21.17
N ARG A 258 14.30 7.67 19.91
CA ARG A 258 15.20 7.75 18.74
C ARG A 258 15.56 9.17 18.32
N GLY A 259 14.70 10.13 18.62
CA GLY A 259 14.85 11.50 18.11
C GLY A 259 13.63 12.35 18.36
N GLU A 260 13.63 13.54 17.76
CA GLU A 260 12.62 14.56 18.00
C GLU A 260 12.26 15.37 16.75
N VAL A 261 11.08 15.97 16.79
CA VAL A 261 10.55 16.86 15.77
C VAL A 261 9.88 18.08 16.43
N GLU A 262 9.86 19.21 15.73
CA GLU A 262 9.20 20.42 16.21
C GLU A 262 8.35 21.06 15.11
N GLY A 263 7.07 21.33 15.41
CA GLY A 263 6.09 21.81 14.44
C GLY A 263 5.06 22.76 15.04
N VAL A 264 4.23 23.32 14.16
CA VAL A 264 3.04 24.08 14.56
C VAL A 264 2.03 23.13 15.21
N ALA A 265 1.50 23.47 16.37
CA ALA A 265 0.47 22.69 17.04
C ALA A 265 -0.90 22.94 16.41
N ILE A 266 -1.52 21.90 15.86
CA ILE A 266 -2.93 21.91 15.49
C ILE A 266 -3.71 21.20 16.59
N VAL A 267 -4.28 21.99 17.50
CA VAL A 267 -5.11 21.47 18.59
C VAL A 267 -6.52 21.20 18.06
N THR A 268 -6.99 19.98 18.19
CA THR A 268 -8.24 19.57 17.53
C THR A 268 -9.09 18.60 18.34
N LYS A 269 -10.41 18.63 18.10
CA LYS A 269 -11.41 17.68 18.59
C LYS A 269 -11.56 16.45 17.69
N ARG A 270 -10.91 16.43 16.52
CA ARG A 270 -10.95 15.30 15.58
C ARG A 270 -10.29 14.06 16.17
N ILE A 271 -9.23 14.23 16.95
CA ILE A 271 -8.57 13.17 17.68
C ILE A 271 -9.12 13.18 19.12
N LYS A 272 -9.70 12.05 19.53
CA LYS A 272 -10.30 11.88 20.85
C LYS A 272 -9.45 10.93 21.69
N PRO A 273 -9.49 11.04 23.02
CA PRO A 273 -8.86 10.03 23.87
C PRO A 273 -9.54 8.68 23.67
N LEU A 274 -8.76 7.61 23.74
CA LEU A 274 -9.30 6.25 23.84
C LEU A 274 -9.14 5.74 25.28
N LEU A 275 -10.13 5.00 25.75
CA LEU A 275 -10.03 4.27 27.01
C LEU A 275 -9.55 2.86 26.69
N VAL A 276 -8.30 2.55 27.03
CA VAL A 276 -7.63 1.27 26.73
C VAL A 276 -7.15 0.66 28.04
N ASN A 277 -7.62 -0.55 28.37
CA ASN A 277 -7.32 -1.24 29.63
C ASN A 277 -7.50 -0.34 30.88
N GLY A 278 -8.59 0.43 30.90
CA GLY A 278 -8.94 1.34 32.00
C GLY A 278 -8.10 2.62 32.06
N ARG A 279 -7.24 2.89 31.08
CA ARG A 279 -6.40 4.09 31.01
C ARG A 279 -6.79 4.96 29.83
N THR A 280 -6.75 6.28 30.03
CA THR A 280 -6.84 7.24 28.94
C THR A 280 -5.55 7.21 28.14
N VAL A 281 -5.64 6.89 26.85
CA VAL A 281 -4.54 6.94 25.90
C VAL A 281 -4.79 8.08 24.93
N TRP A 282 -3.81 8.99 24.86
CA TRP A 282 -3.79 10.06 23.89
C TRP A 282 -2.99 9.63 22.65
N THR A 283 -3.44 10.07 21.46
CA THR A 283 -2.73 9.86 20.20
C THR A 283 -2.26 11.19 19.63
N VAL A 284 -0.97 11.28 19.32
CA VAL A 284 -0.35 12.42 18.62
C VAL A 284 -0.27 12.09 17.12
N GLY A 285 -0.70 13.03 16.30
CA GLY A 285 -0.72 12.89 14.85
C GLY A 285 0.39 13.66 14.17
N ILE A 286 1.16 13.02 13.28
CA ILE A 286 2.28 13.66 12.58
C ILE A 286 2.23 13.34 11.07
N PRO A 287 2.14 14.34 10.19
CA PRO A 287 2.25 14.13 8.75
C PRO A 287 3.72 13.92 8.31
N VAL A 288 3.95 13.10 7.27
CA VAL A 288 5.30 12.69 6.84
C VAL A 288 6.03 13.70 5.95
N HIS A 289 5.34 14.74 5.48
CA HIS A 289 5.63 15.40 4.21
C HIS A 289 6.74 16.44 4.23
N TRP A 290 7.45 16.63 5.34
CA TRP A 290 8.52 17.63 5.45
C TRP A 290 9.88 17.04 5.76
N GLY A 291 10.93 17.77 5.38
CA GLY A 291 12.32 17.39 5.61
C GLY A 291 13.31 18.51 5.36
N PHE A 292 14.60 18.15 5.24
CA PHE A 292 15.72 19.10 5.18
C PHE A 292 16.06 19.62 3.77
N ALA A 293 15.47 19.04 2.72
CA ALA A 293 15.72 19.41 1.34
C ALA A 293 14.42 19.41 0.53
N GLY A 294 14.19 20.46 -0.26
CA GLY A 294 12.95 20.70 -1.01
C GLY A 294 12.65 22.20 -1.06
N GLY A 295 12.71 22.79 -2.26
CA GLY A 295 12.72 24.24 -2.45
C GLY A 295 11.36 24.90 -2.26
N THR A 296 11.40 26.15 -1.76
CA THR A 296 10.32 27.13 -1.51
C THR A 296 9.71 27.20 -0.12
N SER A 297 9.77 26.15 0.70
CA SER A 297 9.39 26.29 2.12
C SER A 297 10.58 26.81 2.94
N ASN A 298 10.40 27.88 3.71
CA ASN A 298 11.42 28.47 4.60
C ASN A 298 11.64 27.66 5.89
N THR A 299 11.15 26.44 5.97
CA THR A 299 11.14 25.69 7.23
C THR A 299 12.34 24.75 7.29
N HIS A 300 13.19 24.92 8.29
CA HIS A 300 14.08 23.86 8.79
C HIS A 300 13.21 22.75 9.40
N ALA A 301 12.46 22.06 8.57
CA ALA A 301 11.42 21.16 9.01
C ALA A 301 11.97 19.82 9.46
N SER A 302 11.32 19.28 10.48
CA SER A 302 11.65 17.97 11.02
C SER A 302 11.09 16.85 10.14
N MET A 303 11.86 15.78 10.00
CA MET A 303 11.37 14.56 9.33
C MET A 303 10.65 13.67 10.34
N ALA A 304 9.39 13.33 10.06
CA ALA A 304 8.58 12.48 10.93
C ALA A 304 9.25 11.13 11.28
N ASN A 305 10.01 10.55 10.33
CA ASN A 305 10.71 9.29 10.51
C ASN A 305 11.87 9.34 11.53
N LEU A 306 12.25 10.53 12.04
CA LEU A 306 13.14 10.63 13.20
C LEU A 306 12.53 10.02 14.47
N LEU A 307 11.20 9.84 14.51
CA LEU A 307 10.48 9.29 15.65
C LEU A 307 10.21 7.79 15.54
N THR A 308 10.23 7.23 14.33
CA THR A 308 9.66 5.90 14.07
C THR A 308 10.61 4.77 14.44
N PRO A 309 10.12 3.65 15.00
CA PRO A 309 10.95 2.50 15.32
C PRO A 309 11.53 1.82 14.07
N PHE A 310 12.73 1.28 14.18
CA PHE A 310 13.39 0.53 13.10
C PHE A 310 13.00 -0.96 13.11
N ILE A 311 11.69 -1.23 13.17
CA ILE A 311 11.12 -2.57 13.21
C ILE A 311 10.03 -2.68 12.14
N GLY A 312 9.65 -3.90 11.75
CA GLY A 312 8.59 -4.10 10.78
C GLY A 312 7.91 -5.45 10.86
N ASP A 313 6.93 -5.61 9.97
CA ASP A 313 6.10 -6.80 9.81
C ASP A 313 6.92 -8.09 9.70
N ALA A 314 6.39 -9.16 10.30
CA ALA A 314 7.02 -10.46 10.37
C ALA A 314 7.21 -11.10 8.98
N ASN A 315 6.35 -10.79 8.02
CA ASN A 315 6.36 -11.38 6.68
C ASN A 315 7.23 -10.57 5.70
N THR A 316 7.00 -9.26 5.62
CA THR A 316 7.52 -8.38 4.57
C THR A 316 8.62 -7.43 5.04
N ARG A 317 8.82 -7.31 6.36
CA ARG A 317 9.66 -6.28 6.99
C ARG A 317 9.16 -4.84 6.76
N CYS A 318 7.90 -4.66 6.33
CA CYS A 318 7.29 -3.35 6.20
C CYS A 318 7.31 -2.62 7.56
N PRO A 319 7.90 -1.41 7.65
CA PRO A 319 8.14 -0.82 8.97
C PRO A 319 6.89 -0.36 9.74
N GLU A 320 6.98 -0.39 11.06
CA GLU A 320 5.91 -0.01 11.99
C GLU A 320 5.82 1.53 12.16
N PHE A 321 5.28 2.21 11.14
CA PHE A 321 5.15 3.68 11.12
C PHE A 321 3.83 4.21 11.70
N LYS A 322 2.92 3.31 12.10
CA LYS A 322 1.52 3.67 12.39
C LYS A 322 1.15 3.60 13.87
N ALA A 323 1.95 2.93 14.68
CA ALA A 323 1.76 2.86 16.11
C ALA A 323 3.13 2.74 16.79
N PHE A 324 3.49 3.74 17.58
CA PHE A 324 4.69 3.76 18.40
C PHE A 324 4.52 4.82 19.50
N LEU A 325 5.48 4.92 20.42
CA LEU A 325 5.35 5.79 21.58
C LEU A 325 6.18 7.07 21.46
N VAL A 326 5.61 8.16 21.95
CA VAL A 326 6.23 9.48 22.03
C VAL A 326 5.85 10.19 23.33
N ASN A 327 6.53 11.30 23.58
CA ASN A 327 6.12 12.31 24.52
C ASN A 327 6.10 13.69 23.81
N ILE A 328 5.45 14.65 24.45
CA ILE A 328 5.19 15.96 23.87
C ILE A 328 5.26 17.06 24.94
N ALA A 329 5.76 18.22 24.52
CA ALA A 329 5.79 19.43 25.32
C ALA A 329 5.64 20.67 24.43
N ARG A 330 5.30 21.79 25.05
CA ARG A 330 5.41 23.10 24.42
C ARG A 330 6.87 23.35 24.02
N ALA A 331 7.07 23.90 22.83
CA ALA A 331 8.37 24.41 22.39
C ALA A 331 8.37 25.95 22.41
N GLU A 332 9.52 26.54 22.69
CA GLU A 332 9.69 27.99 22.51
C GLU A 332 9.85 28.32 21.02
N PRO A 333 9.42 29.50 20.57
CA PRO A 333 9.73 29.96 19.23
C PRO A 333 11.25 29.96 19.03
N ARG A 334 11.75 29.33 17.96
CA ARG A 334 13.14 29.53 17.55
C ARG A 334 13.36 31.03 17.31
N ALA A 335 14.35 31.61 17.97
CA ALA A 335 14.76 32.98 17.69
C ALA A 335 15.12 33.07 16.20
N THR A 336 14.40 33.92 15.48
CA THR A 336 14.61 34.20 14.05
C THR A 336 15.92 34.92 13.80
#